data_AF-A0A3D5YWF9-F1
#
_entry.id   AF-A0A3D5YWF9-F1
#
_cell.length_a   1.000
_cell.length_b   1.000
_cell.length_c   1.000
_cell.angle_alpha   90.00
_cell.angle_beta   90.00
_cell.angle_gamma   90.00
#
_symmetry.space_group_name_H-M   'P 1'
#
loop_
_entity.id
_entity.type
_entity.pdbx_description
1 polymer ?
#
loop_
_entity_poly.entity_id
_entity_poly.type
_entity_poly.pdbx_seq_one_letter_code
_entity_poly.pdbx_strand_id
1 'polypeptide(L)'
;MEPYKHYKSSRKRLAEFINSNLRRPDISVQSIDYKFLDAFDVFIKKDFNKVQNTAWNYHKHLRRILNLAISLDYIDKNPYLKFKVGLDETHREILSIEELKRVEDKQIEIERLTVVRDIFVFACYT
;
A
#
# COMPACT_ATOMS: atom_id res chain seq x y z
N MET A 1 3.20 6.54 15.66
CA MET A 1 3.02 5.13 15.25
C MET A 1 2.79 5.04 13.75
N GLU A 2 3.73 4.45 13.02
CA GLU A 2 3.69 4.21 11.56
C GLU A 2 2.37 3.59 11.04
N PRO A 3 1.73 2.63 11.74
CA PRO A 3 0.45 2.04 11.31
C PRO A 3 -0.68 3.06 11.13
N TYR A 4 -0.76 4.06 12.02
CA TYR A 4 -1.82 5.07 12.00
C TYR A 4 -1.80 5.93 10.72
N LYS A 5 -0.60 6.21 10.19
CA LYS A 5 -0.44 6.98 8.96
C LYS A 5 -1.05 6.26 7.76
N HIS A 6 -0.87 4.93 7.67
CA HIS A 6 -1.42 4.13 6.58
C HIS A 6 -2.94 4.04 6.60
N TYR A 7 -3.56 3.90 7.78
CA TYR A 7 -5.03 3.96 7.91
C TYR A 7 -5.58 5.33 7.54
N LYS A 8 -4.91 6.42 7.93
CA LYS A 8 -5.31 7.79 7.56
C LYS A 8 -5.28 7.99 6.04
N SER A 9 -4.24 7.50 5.37
CA SER A 9 -4.16 7.51 3.90
C SER A 9 -5.30 6.72 3.26
N SER A 10 -5.52 5.49 3.73
CA SER A 10 -6.58 4.61 3.21
C SER A 10 -7.98 5.23 3.35
N ARG A 11 -8.26 5.83 4.51
CA ARG A 11 -9.52 6.56 4.75
C ARG A 11 -9.68 7.74 3.79
N LYS A 12 -8.61 8.52 3.58
CA LYS A 12 -8.64 9.65 2.64
C LYS A 12 -8.97 9.17 1.23
N ARG A 13 -8.34 8.09 0.75
CA ARG A 13 -8.60 7.54 -0.59
C ARG A 13 -10.01 6.98 -0.73
N LEU A 14 -10.53 6.31 0.28
CA LEU A 14 -11.91 5.83 0.29
C LEU A 14 -12.90 7.00 0.22
N ALA A 15 -12.67 8.07 0.98
CA ALA A 15 -13.51 9.27 0.94
C ALA A 15 -13.44 9.99 -0.42
N GLU A 16 -12.25 10.08 -1.02
CA GLU A 16 -12.07 10.63 -2.37
C GLU A 16 -12.87 9.83 -3.40
N PHE A 17 -12.81 8.49 -3.35
CA PHE A 17 -13.60 7.61 -4.21
C PHE A 17 -15.10 7.81 -4.04
N ILE A 18 -15.60 7.83 -2.81
CA ILE A 18 -17.03 8.00 -2.53
C ILE A 18 -17.52 9.36 -3.07
N ASN A 19 -16.73 10.42 -2.89
CA ASN A 19 -17.08 11.75 -3.37
C ASN A 19 -17.02 11.85 -4.90
N SER A 20 -16.00 11.30 -5.55
CA SER A 20 -15.80 11.45 -7.00
C SER A 20 -16.66 10.47 -7.82
N ASN A 21 -16.69 9.19 -7.44
CA ASN A 21 -17.37 8.14 -8.21
C ASN A 21 -18.85 8.02 -7.85
N LEU A 22 -19.21 8.18 -6.57
CA LEU A 22 -20.60 8.04 -6.10
C LEU A 22 -21.31 9.38 -5.90
N ARG A 23 -20.59 10.51 -5.98
CA ARG A 23 -21.11 11.88 -5.78
C ARG A 23 -21.86 12.03 -4.46
N ARG A 24 -21.36 11.38 -3.41
CA ARG A 24 -21.93 11.41 -2.06
C ARG A 24 -20.87 11.78 -1.03
N PRO A 25 -21.25 12.41 0.10
CA PRO A 25 -20.31 12.68 1.18
C PRO A 25 -19.98 11.42 1.99
N ASP A 26 -20.90 10.46 2.05
CA ASP A 26 -20.76 9.20 2.80
C ASP A 26 -21.70 8.11 2.27
N ILE A 27 -21.49 6.86 2.71
CA ILE A 27 -22.33 5.71 2.39
C ILE A 27 -22.52 4.80 3.62
N SER A 28 -23.63 4.06 3.64
CA SER A 28 -23.83 3.02 4.66
C SER A 28 -22.87 1.85 4.44
N VAL A 29 -22.31 1.30 5.52
CA VAL A 29 -21.48 0.08 5.47
C VAL A 29 -22.22 -1.11 4.85
N GLN A 30 -23.56 -1.16 4.98
CA GLN A 30 -24.42 -2.19 4.38
C GLN A 30 -24.50 -2.10 2.85
N SER A 31 -24.20 -0.94 2.28
CA SER A 31 -24.19 -0.73 0.82
C SER A 31 -22.89 -1.18 0.15
N ILE A 32 -21.90 -1.63 0.93
CA ILE A 32 -20.62 -2.10 0.41
C ILE A 32 -20.80 -3.54 -0.09
N ASP A 33 -20.93 -3.68 -1.40
CA ASP A 33 -21.07 -4.95 -2.09
C ASP A 33 -19.85 -5.25 -3.00
N TYR A 34 -19.93 -6.33 -3.78
CA TYR A 34 -18.87 -6.66 -4.73
C TYR A 34 -18.63 -5.54 -5.76
N LYS A 35 -19.70 -4.90 -6.25
CA LYS A 35 -19.60 -3.85 -7.28
C LYS A 35 -18.90 -2.61 -6.72
N PHE A 36 -19.16 -2.28 -5.46
CA PHE A 36 -18.43 -1.23 -4.76
C PHE A 36 -16.94 -1.55 -4.68
N LEU A 37 -16.58 -2.78 -4.29
CA LEU A 37 -15.17 -3.18 -4.18
C LEU A 37 -14.45 -3.15 -5.54
N ASP A 38 -15.13 -3.60 -6.59
CA ASP A 38 -14.60 -3.59 -7.96
C ASP A 38 -14.39 -2.16 -8.48
N ALA A 39 -15.39 -1.29 -8.30
CA ALA A 39 -15.28 0.12 -8.68
C ALA A 39 -14.17 0.85 -7.88
N PHE A 40 -14.01 0.50 -6.60
CA PHE A 40 -12.94 1.05 -5.76
C PHE A 40 -11.55 0.57 -6.23
N ASP A 41 -11.39 -0.70 -6.58
CA ASP A 41 -10.14 -1.24 -7.11
C ASP A 41 -9.74 -0.54 -8.41
N VAL A 42 -10.70 -0.37 -9.33
CA VAL A 42 -10.49 0.37 -10.59
C VAL A 42 -10.08 1.82 -10.32
N PHE A 43 -10.74 2.50 -9.38
CA PHE A 43 -10.41 3.87 -9.01
C PHE A 43 -8.96 3.99 -8.50
N ILE A 44 -8.57 3.13 -7.56
CA ILE A 44 -7.22 3.14 -7.01
C ILE A 44 -6.18 2.83 -8.08
N LYS A 45 -6.43 1.84 -8.95
CA LYS A 45 -5.49 1.48 -10.03
C LYS A 45 -5.32 2.59 -11.06
N LYS A 46 -6.38 3.36 -11.32
CA LYS A 46 -6.36 4.50 -12.24
C LYS A 46 -5.49 5.65 -11.72
N ASP A 47 -5.58 5.97 -10.43
CA ASP A 47 -4.83 7.08 -9.83
C ASP A 47 -3.37 6.73 -9.51
N PHE A 48 -3.04 5.47 -9.26
CA PHE A 48 -1.72 5.06 -8.73
C PHE A 48 -0.74 4.46 -9.74
N ASN A 49 -0.92 4.70 -11.05
CA ASN A 49 0.04 4.34 -12.11
C ASN A 49 0.79 3.01 -11.86
N LYS A 50 0.02 1.92 -11.66
CA LYS A 50 0.47 0.51 -11.64
C LYS A 50 1.10 -0.07 -10.36
N VAL A 51 0.92 0.47 -9.15
CA VAL A 51 1.36 -0.29 -7.94
C VAL A 51 0.22 -1.15 -7.39
N GLN A 52 0.04 -2.36 -7.95
CA GLN A 52 -0.91 -3.38 -7.48
C GLN A 52 -0.86 -3.56 -5.94
N ASN A 53 0.34 -3.56 -5.36
CA ASN A 53 0.55 -3.78 -3.93
C ASN A 53 0.02 -2.61 -3.07
N THR A 54 -0.04 -1.40 -3.62
CA THR A 54 -0.69 -0.27 -2.96
C THR A 54 -2.20 -0.48 -2.92
N ALA A 55 -2.81 -0.93 -4.02
CA ALA A 55 -4.23 -1.28 -4.05
C ALA A 55 -4.55 -2.39 -3.05
N TRP A 56 -3.72 -3.44 -3.03
CA TRP A 56 -3.84 -4.53 -2.06
C TRP A 56 -3.80 -4.03 -0.61
N ASN A 57 -2.92 -3.08 -0.28
CA ASN A 57 -2.86 -2.50 1.07
C ASN A 57 -4.15 -1.74 1.44
N TYR A 58 -4.73 -0.98 0.51
CA TYR A 58 -6.01 -0.30 0.76
C TYR A 58 -7.15 -1.29 0.96
N HIS A 59 -7.22 -2.33 0.13
CA HIS A 59 -8.20 -3.40 0.29
C HIS A 59 -8.01 -4.19 1.59
N LYS A 60 -6.77 -4.43 2.03
CA LYS A 60 -6.47 -5.05 3.33
C LYS A 60 -7.04 -4.23 4.49
N HIS A 61 -6.85 -2.91 4.47
CA HIS A 61 -7.40 -2.04 5.51
C HIS A 61 -8.93 -2.05 5.48
N LEU A 62 -9.55 -1.89 4.31
CA LEU A 62 -11.01 -1.91 4.19
C LEU A 62 -11.59 -3.26 4.62
N ARG A 63 -10.96 -4.39 4.25
CA ARG A 63 -11.35 -5.73 4.70
C ARG A 63 -11.35 -5.84 6.23
N ARG A 64 -10.35 -5.26 6.89
CA ARG A 64 -10.27 -5.24 8.36
C ARG A 64 -11.41 -4.44 8.98
N ILE A 65 -11.77 -3.30 8.39
CA ILE A 65 -12.92 -2.50 8.86
C ILE A 65 -14.24 -3.25 8.67
N LEU A 66 -14.44 -3.92 7.54
CA LEU A 66 -15.65 -4.72 7.31
C LEU A 66 -15.74 -5.93 8.25
N ASN A 67 -14.62 -6.58 8.58
CA ASN A 67 -14.60 -7.62 9.61
C ASN A 67 -14.97 -7.09 11.00
N LEU A 68 -14.51 -5.88 11.33
CA LEU A 68 -14.93 -5.22 12.56
C LEU A 68 -16.43 -4.91 12.54
N ALA A 69 -16.97 -4.44 11.41
CA ALA A 69 -18.40 -4.19 11.25
C ALA A 69 -19.24 -5.47 11.44
N ILE A 70 -18.76 -6.64 11.02
CA ILE A 70 -19.39 -7.93 11.31
C ILE A 70 -19.33 -8.24 12.80
N SER A 71 -18.18 -8.02 13.43
CA SER A 71 -18.00 -8.28 14.88
C SER A 71 -18.88 -7.38 15.76
N LEU A 72 -19.36 -6.27 15.20
CA LEU A 72 -20.27 -5.31 15.82
C LEU A 72 -21.72 -5.47 15.33
N ASP A 73 -22.02 -6.54 14.58
CA ASP A 73 -23.35 -6.85 14.02
C ASP A 73 -23.95 -5.76 13.11
N TYR A 74 -23.11 -4.92 12.47
CA TYR A 74 -23.57 -3.91 11.51
C TYR A 74 -23.85 -4.47 10.11
N ILE A 75 -23.17 -5.56 9.73
CA ILE A 75 -23.36 -6.29 8.48
C ILE A 75 -23.22 -7.80 8.73
N ASP A 76 -23.93 -8.62 7.95
CA ASP A 76 -23.93 -10.07 8.15
C ASP A 76 -22.72 -10.78 7.50
N LYS A 77 -22.23 -10.24 6.37
CA LYS A 77 -21.24 -10.92 5.51
C LYS A 77 -20.23 -9.95 4.94
N ASN A 78 -18.98 -10.40 4.85
CA ASN A 78 -17.92 -9.62 4.25
C ASN A 78 -17.92 -9.82 2.71
N PRO A 79 -18.09 -8.75 1.89
CA PRO A 79 -18.02 -8.87 0.42
C PRO A 79 -16.64 -9.35 -0.09
N TYR A 80 -15.57 -9.20 0.69
CA TYR A 80 -14.25 -9.74 0.37
C TYR A 80 -14.18 -11.28 0.35
N LEU A 81 -15.22 -12.00 0.78
CA LEU A 81 -15.30 -13.45 0.60
C LEU A 81 -15.34 -13.84 -0.89
N LYS A 82 -15.92 -12.98 -1.73
CA LYS A 82 -16.05 -13.21 -3.18
C LYS A 82 -15.08 -12.37 -4.01
N PHE A 83 -14.51 -11.32 -3.42
CA PHE A 83 -13.61 -10.39 -4.09
C PHE A 83 -12.15 -10.70 -3.79
N LYS A 84 -11.35 -10.99 -4.83
CA LYS A 84 -9.92 -11.29 -4.71
C LYS A 84 -9.10 -10.13 -5.25
N VAL A 85 -8.12 -9.70 -4.46
CA VAL A 85 -7.17 -8.66 -4.85
C VAL A 85 -5.82 -9.31 -5.07
N GLY A 86 -5.26 -9.15 -6.26
CA GLY A 86 -3.92 -9.63 -6.59
C GLY A 86 -2.88 -8.95 -5.72
N LEU A 87 -1.89 -9.72 -5.28
CA LEU A 87 -0.67 -9.21 -4.68
C LEU A 87 0.46 -9.67 -5.59
N ASP A 88 1.24 -8.73 -6.11
CA ASP A 88 2.37 -9.07 -6.96
C ASP A 88 3.60 -9.28 -6.08
N GLU A 89 4.33 -10.35 -6.31
CA GLU A 89 5.59 -10.61 -5.60
C GLU A 89 6.59 -9.51 -5.94
N THR A 90 6.90 -8.67 -4.94
CA THR A 90 7.93 -7.65 -5.12
C THR A 90 9.28 -8.29 -4.89
N HIS A 91 10.05 -8.43 -5.97
CA HIS A 91 11.44 -8.82 -5.87
C HIS A 91 12.22 -7.58 -5.42
N ARG A 92 12.69 -7.58 -4.17
CA ARG A 92 13.69 -6.60 -3.74
C ARG A 92 15.01 -7.06 -4.31
N GLU A 93 15.61 -6.25 -5.18
CA GLU A 93 16.97 -6.48 -5.61
C GLU A 93 17.89 -6.42 -4.38
N ILE A 94 18.74 -7.44 -4.25
CA ILE A 94 19.77 -7.50 -3.24
C ILE A 94 21.11 -7.29 -3.93
N LEU A 95 22.04 -6.63 -3.24
CA LEU A 95 23.40 -6.49 -3.71
C LEU A 95 24.16 -7.80 -3.50
N SER A 96 24.85 -8.27 -4.52
CA SER A 96 25.88 -9.30 -4.36
C SER A 96 27.11 -8.74 -3.64
N ILE A 97 27.97 -9.62 -3.14
CA ILE A 97 29.22 -9.22 -2.48
C ILE A 97 30.12 -8.46 -3.48
N GLU A 98 30.12 -8.87 -4.75
CA GLU A 98 30.87 -8.20 -5.80
C GLU A 98 30.32 -6.80 -6.09
N GLU A 99 29.00 -6.63 -6.06
CA GLU A 99 28.36 -5.32 -6.24
C GLU A 99 28.62 -4.41 -5.04
N LEU A 100 28.59 -4.94 -3.82
CA LEU A 100 28.95 -4.19 -2.62
C LEU A 100 30.41 -3.71 -2.67
N LYS A 101 31.35 -4.57 -3.07
CA LYS A 101 32.76 -4.17 -3.28
C LYS A 101 32.90 -3.08 -4.33
N ARG A 102 32.16 -3.17 -5.44
CA ARG A 102 32.16 -2.10 -6.45
C ARG A 102 31.67 -0.77 -5.90
N VAL A 103 30.71 -0.78 -4.97
CA VAL A 103 30.23 0.43 -4.29
C VAL A 103 31.30 0.97 -3.35
N GLU A 104 31.96 0.10 -2.58
CA GLU A 104 33.04 0.42 -1.64
C GLU A 104 34.25 1.06 -2.34
N ASP A 105 34.73 0.43 -3.42
CA ASP A 105 35.93 0.86 -4.17
C ASP A 105 35.68 2.07 -5.07
N LYS A 106 34.42 2.48 -5.24
CA LYS A 106 34.05 3.57 -6.16
C LYS A 106 34.67 4.88 -5.70
N GLN A 107 35.48 5.47 -6.58
CA GLN A 107 36.03 6.81 -6.37
C GLN A 107 34.93 7.85 -6.59
N ILE A 108 34.67 8.63 -5.55
CA ILE A 108 33.64 9.67 -5.54
C ILE A 108 34.31 10.98 -5.16
N GLU A 109 34.32 11.95 -6.09
CA GLU A 109 34.95 13.26 -5.87
C GLU A 109 34.12 14.15 -4.93
N ILE A 110 32.81 13.93 -4.86
CA ILE A 110 31.89 14.69 -4.02
C ILE A 110 31.90 14.11 -2.61
N GLU A 111 32.53 14.82 -1.68
CA GLU A 111 32.70 14.41 -0.27
C GLU A 111 31.39 13.96 0.40
N ARG A 112 30.28 14.67 0.17
CA ARG A 112 28.97 14.29 0.73
C ARG A 112 28.52 12.89 0.27
N LEU A 113 28.81 12.52 -0.97
CA LEU A 113 28.45 11.20 -1.51
C LEU A 113 29.41 10.12 -0.99
N THR A 114 30.68 10.46 -0.72
CA THR A 114 31.63 9.58 -0.04
C THR A 114 31.12 9.19 1.34
N VAL A 115 30.65 10.17 2.14
CA VAL A 115 30.07 9.89 3.47
C VAL A 115 28.82 9.00 3.36
N VAL A 116 27.96 9.23 2.37
CA VAL A 116 26.77 8.38 2.15
C VAL A 116 27.17 6.95 1.78
N ARG A 117 28.18 6.76 0.91
CA ARG A 117 28.73 5.44 0.58
C ARG A 117 29.25 4.75 1.84
N ASP A 118 30.04 5.44 2.65
CA ASP A 118 30.67 4.85 3.82
C ASP A 118 29.63 4.41 4.86
N ILE A 119 28.61 5.24 5.12
CA ILE A 119 27.49 4.89 5.99
C ILE A 119 26.72 3.69 5.44
N PHE A 120 26.47 3.67 4.13
CA PHE A 120 25.77 2.57 3.47
C PHE A 120 26.55 1.26 3.58
N VAL A 121 27.84 1.27 3.24
CA VAL A 121 28.73 0.10 3.32
C VAL A 121 28.86 -0.40 4.77
N PHE A 122 29.02 0.52 5.73
CA PHE A 122 29.01 0.18 7.15
C PHE A 122 27.72 -0.55 7.56
N ALA A 123 26.55 -0.03 7.17
CA ALA A 123 25.25 -0.64 7.46
C ALA A 123 25.01 -1.99 6.76
N CYS A 124 25.76 -2.31 5.70
CA CYS A 124 25.71 -3.63 5.07
C CYS A 124 26.55 -4.68 5.83
N TYR A 125 27.55 -4.25 6.59
CA TYR A 125 28.44 -5.14 7.35
C TYR A 125 28.04 -5.31 8.84
N THR A 126 27.16 -4.45 9.36
CA THR A 126 26.67 -4.49 10.75
C THR A 126 25.17 -4.75 10.83
#